data_AF-A0A9D7PBC0-F1
#
_entry.id   AF-A0A9D7PBC0-F1
#
_cell.length_a   1.000
_cell.length_b   1.000
_cell.length_c   1.000
_cell.angle_alpha   90.00
_cell.angle_beta   90.00
_cell.angle_gamma   90.00
#
_symmetry.space_group_name_H-M   'P 1'
#
loop_
_entity.id
_entity.type
_entity.pdbx_description
1 polymer ?
#
loop_
_entity_poly.entity_id
_entity_poly.type
_entity_poly.pdbx_seq_one_letter_code
_entity_poly.pdbx_strand_id
1 'polypeptide(L)' 'MKQSTQALVAQAVRVQRVRAGISSDAELARRADMDPSALNRRLNGTLRMDLDDIETIAQALGVDPFDLLSMAQAERAAAA' A
#
# COMPACT_ATOMS: atom_id res chain seq x y z
N MET A 1 4.70 13.54 15.68
CA MET A 1 5.74 12.71 15.03
C MET A 1 5.40 12.63 13.55
N LYS A 2 6.30 13.02 12.63
CA LYS A 2 6.01 12.96 11.19
C LYS A 2 5.80 11.49 10.78
N GLN A 3 4.76 11.19 10.02
CA GLN A 3 4.55 9.82 9.51
C GLN A 3 5.72 9.42 8.60
N SER A 4 6.15 8.16 8.69
CA SER A 4 7.20 7.64 7.82
C SER A 4 6.68 7.49 6.39
N THR A 5 7.58 7.51 5.40
CA THR A 5 7.22 7.24 3.99
C THR A 5 6.48 5.91 3.86
N GLN A 6 6.90 4.86 4.58
CA GLN A 6 6.22 3.56 4.56
C GLN A 6 4.80 3.62 5.11
N ALA A 7 4.55 4.39 6.17
CA ALA A 7 3.20 4.56 6.71
C ALA A 7 2.26 5.24 5.71
N LEU A 8 2.76 6.27 5.01
CA LEU A 8 2.00 6.98 3.98
C LEU A 8 1.70 6.10 2.77
N VAL A 9 2.67 5.31 2.30
CA VAL A 9 2.45 4.34 1.22
C VAL A 9 1.44 3.27 1.65
N ALA A 10 1.56 2.74 2.87
CA ALA A 10 0.59 1.77 3.40
C ALA A 10 -0.82 2.36 3.53
N GLN A 11 -0.96 3.66 3.83
CA GLN A 11 -2.24 4.35 3.81
C GLN A 11 -2.77 4.46 2.37
N ALA A 12 -1.93 4.84 1.41
CA ALA A 12 -2.27 4.90 -0.01
C ALA A 12 -2.80 3.56 -0.52
N VAL A 13 -2.12 2.45 -0.19
CA VAL A 13 -2.54 1.09 -0.53
C VAL A 13 -3.94 0.79 0.02
N ARG A 14 -4.21 1.11 1.29
CA ARG A 14 -5.54 0.86 1.90
C ARG A 14 -6.65 1.69 1.24
N VAL A 15 -6.37 2.94 0.91
CA VAL A 15 -7.33 3.81 0.19
C VAL A 15 -7.60 3.22 -1.19
N GLN A 16 -6.56 2.85 -1.93
CA GLN A 16 -6.72 2.31 -3.27
C GLN A 16 -7.38 0.92 -3.26
N ARG A 17 -7.14 0.11 -2.24
CA ARG A 17 -7.85 -1.17 -2.00
C ARG A 17 -9.36 -0.97 -1.96
N VAL A 18 -9.83 0.01 -1.19
CA VAL A 18 -11.26 0.32 -1.09
C VAL A 18 -11.80 0.82 -2.45
N ARG A 19 -11.06 1.67 -3.16
CA ARG A 19 -11.44 2.16 -4.50
C ARG A 19 -11.52 1.05 -5.54
N ALA A 20 -10.63 0.05 -5.45
CA ALA A 20 -10.63 -1.14 -6.31
C ALA A 20 -11.73 -2.16 -5.94
N GLY A 21 -12.58 -1.88 -4.95
CA GLY A 21 -13.63 -2.79 -4.50
C GLY A 21 -13.12 -4.04 -3.78
N ILE A 22 -11.86 -4.03 -3.31
CA ILE A 22 -11.27 -5.14 -2.58
C ILE A 22 -11.61 -5.01 -1.10
N SER A 23 -12.28 -6.01 -0.53
CA SER A 23 -12.92 -5.91 0.79
C SER A 23 -11.95 -5.99 1.98
N SER A 24 -10.80 -6.65 1.84
CA SER A 24 -9.84 -6.84 2.93
C SER A 24 -8.39 -6.90 2.46
N ASP A 25 -7.46 -6.63 3.38
CA ASP A 25 -6.02 -6.76 3.11
C ASP A 25 -5.65 -8.23 2.79
N ALA A 26 -6.36 -9.21 3.36
CA ALA A 26 -6.15 -10.63 3.03
C ALA A 26 -6.58 -10.97 1.60
N GLU A 27 -7.66 -10.35 1.09
CA GLU A 27 -8.05 -10.48 -0.32
C GLU A 27 -7.03 -9.82 -1.25
N LEU A 28 -6.52 -8.64 -0.88
CA LEU A 28 -5.44 -8.00 -1.63
C LEU A 28 -4.19 -8.89 -1.69
N ALA A 29 -3.79 -9.49 -0.56
CA ALA A 29 -2.65 -10.41 -0.51
C ALA A 29 -2.83 -11.58 -1.48
N ARG A 30 -4.02 -12.21 -1.50
CA ARG A 30 -4.32 -13.30 -2.44
C ARG A 30 -4.21 -12.86 -3.89
N ARG A 31 -4.73 -11.68 -4.25
CA ARG A 31 -4.64 -11.15 -5.62
C ARG A 31 -3.22 -10.77 -6.03
N ALA A 32 -2.41 -10.38 -5.05
CA ALA A 32 -1.01 -10.03 -5.23
C ALA A 32 -0.07 -11.25 -5.18
N ASP A 33 -0.60 -12.47 -5.03
CA ASP A 33 0.19 -13.69 -4.78
C ASP A 33 1.18 -13.53 -3.60
N MET A 34 0.78 -12.79 -2.57
CA MET A 34 1.56 -12.55 -1.36
C MET A 34 1.00 -13.34 -0.18
N ASP A 35 1.90 -13.73 0.73
CA ASP A 35 1.49 -14.23 2.03
C ASP A 35 0.69 -13.15 2.80
N PRO A 36 -0.54 -13.45 3.29
CA PRO A 36 -1.37 -12.47 3.98
C PRO A 36 -0.73 -11.88 5.23
N SER A 37 0.05 -12.67 5.99
CA SER A 37 0.75 -12.18 7.17
C SER A 37 1.88 -11.24 6.78
N ALA A 38 2.60 -11.52 5.70
CA ALA A 38 3.66 -10.67 5.17
C ALA A 38 3.11 -9.33 4.65
N LEU A 39 1.99 -9.33 3.90
CA LEU A 39 1.34 -8.07 3.49
C LEU A 39 0.85 -7.28 4.70
N ASN A 40 0.19 -7.92 5.67
CA ASN A 40 -0.28 -7.25 6.88
C ASN A 40 0.88 -6.59 7.65
N ARG A 41 2.01 -7.30 7.80
CA ARG A 41 3.20 -6.77 8.47
C ARG A 41 3.78 -5.56 7.74
N ARG A 42 3.78 -5.56 6.40
CA ARG A 42 4.17 -4.40 5.57
C ARG A 42 3.25 -3.21 5.78
N LEU A 43 1.94 -3.42 5.71
CA LEU A 43 0.95 -2.35 5.88
C LEU A 43 0.94 -1.76 7.30
N ASN A 44 1.36 -2.54 8.30
CA ASN A 44 1.49 -2.11 9.69
C ASN A 44 2.90 -1.62 10.05
N GLY A 45 3.84 -1.64 9.10
CA GLY A 45 5.21 -1.14 9.29
C GLY A 45 6.13 -2.03 10.13
N THR A 46 5.75 -3.29 10.40
CA THR A 46 6.59 -4.27 11.12
C THR A 46 7.45 -5.13 10.18
N LEU A 47 7.24 -5.00 8.88
CA LEU A 47 8.10 -5.49 7.81
C LEU A 47 8.29 -4.35 6.81
N ARG A 48 9.52 -4.16 6.32
CA ARG A 48 9.77 -3.12 5.31
C ARG A 48 9.11 -3.50 3.99
N MET A 49 8.49 -2.52 3.36
CA MET A 49 8.03 -2.58 1.98
C MET A 49 9.13 -2.04 1.07
N ASP A 50 9.53 -2.82 0.08
CA ASP A 50 10.45 -2.41 -0.99
C ASP A 50 9.68 -2.01 -2.27
N LEU A 51 10.40 -1.77 -3.37
CA LEU A 51 9.78 -1.36 -4.63
C LEU A 51 9.06 -2.52 -5.32
N ASP A 52 9.60 -3.74 -5.25
CA ASP A 52 8.98 -4.94 -5.83
C ASP A 52 7.64 -5.23 -5.15
N ASP A 53 7.56 -5.02 -3.83
CA ASP A 53 6.31 -5.08 -3.08
C ASP A 53 5.28 -4.06 -3.59
N ILE A 54 5.70 -2.83 -3.88
CA ILE A 54 4.82 -1.77 -4.38
C ILE A 54 4.31 -2.10 -5.77
N GLU A 55 5.18 -2.58 -6.66
CA GLU A 55 4.82 -3.01 -8.02
C GLU A 55 3.79 -4.15 -7.96
N THR A 56 4.05 -5.17 -7.15
CA THR A 56 3.17 -6.33 -6.98
C THR A 56 1.79 -5.93 -6.44
N ILE A 57 1.76 -5.07 -5.41
CA ILE A 57 0.51 -4.58 -4.82
C ILE A 57 -0.25 -3.69 -5.81
N ALA A 58 0.43 -2.80 -6.54
CA ALA A 58 -0.17 -1.92 -7.53
C ALA A 58 -0.82 -2.72 -8.67
N GLN A 59 -0.13 -3.75 -9.17
CA GLN A 59 -0.65 -4.66 -10.18
C GLN A 59 -1.94 -5.34 -9.70
N ALA A 60 -1.96 -5.84 -8.45
CA ALA A 60 -3.15 -6.47 -7.86
C ALA A 60 -4.32 -5.50 -7.65
N LEU A 61 -4.02 -4.20 -7.52
CA LEU A 61 -4.98 -3.11 -7.42
C LEU A 61 -5.44 -2.57 -8.79
N GLY A 62 -4.78 -2.97 -9.87
CA GLY A 62 -5.05 -2.47 -11.22
C GLY A 62 -4.66 -1.01 -11.43
N VAL A 63 -3.59 -0.54 -10.77
CA VAL A 63 -3.06 0.83 -10.89
C VAL A 63 -1.58 0.84 -11.22
N ASP A 64 -1.05 2.00 -11.61
CA ASP A 64 0.39 2.20 -11.76
C ASP A 64 1.05 2.33 -10.37
N PRO A 65 2.23 1.73 -10.10
CA PRO A 65 2.91 1.85 -8.81
C PRO A 65 3.22 3.30 -8.41
N PHE A 66 3.45 4.20 -9.38
CA PHE A 66 3.66 5.61 -9.10
C PHE A 66 2.39 6.31 -8.60
N ASP A 67 1.19 5.81 -8.91
CA ASP A 67 -0.06 6.36 -8.37
C ASP A 67 -0.09 6.24 -6.84
N LEU A 68 0.36 5.10 -6.30
CA LEU A 68 0.44 4.88 -4.85
C LEU A 68 1.46 5.83 -4.20
N LEU A 69 2.61 6.03 -4.85
CA LEU A 69 3.64 6.95 -4.38
C LEU A 69 3.19 8.41 -4.43
N SER A 70 2.51 8.82 -5.51
CA SER A 70 1.95 10.16 -5.67
C SER A 70 0.85 10.44 -4.64
N MET A 71 0.00 9.46 -4.35
CA MET A 71 -0.99 9.57 -3.27
C MET A 71 -0.32 9.75 -1.90
N ALA A 72 0.73 8.97 -1.60
CA ALA A 72 1.50 9.11 -0.37
C ALA A 72 2.20 10.48 -0.27
N GLN A 73 2.70 11.00 -1.40
CA GLN A 73 3.31 12.32 -1.48
C GLN A 73 2.28 13.44 -1.23
N ALA A 74 1.08 13.33 -1.81
CA ALA A 74 -0.01 14.27 -1.61
C ALA A 74 -0.45 14.33 -0.14
N GLU A 75 -0.59 13.16 0.51
CA GLU A 75 -0.92 13.07 1.94
C GLU A 75 0.15 13.73 2.82
N ARG A 76 1.44 13.49 2.49
CA ARG A 76 2.55 14.16 3.19
C ARG A 76 2.49 15.67 3.06
N ALA A 77 2.15 16.18 1.88
CA ALA A 77 2.04 17.62 1.62
C ALA A 77 0.86 18.25 2.36
N ALA A 78 -0.26 17.53 2.50
CA ALA A 78 -1.43 18.00 3.25
C ALA A 78 -1.21 18.04 4.78
N ALA A 79 -0.30 17.20 5.28
CA ALA A 79 0.05 17.12 6.71
C ALA A 79 1.23 18.04 7.14
N ALA A 80 1.79 18.82 6.22
CA ALA A 80 2.91 19.73 6.43
C ALA A 80 2.45 21.15 6.77
#